data_AF-A0A6M0RKJ1-F1
#
_entry.id   AF-A0A6M0RKJ1-F1
#
_cell.length_a   1.000
_cell.length_b   1.000
_cell.length_c   1.000
_cell.angle_alpha   90.00
_cell.angle_beta   90.00
_cell.angle_gamma   90.00
#
_symmetry.space_group_name_H-M   'P 1'
#
loop_
_entity.id
_entity.type
_entity.pdbx_description
1 polymer ?
#
loop_
_entity_poly.entity_id
_entity_poly.type
_entity_poly.pdbx_seq_one_letter_code
_entity_poly.pdbx_strand_id
1 'polypeptide(L)'
;MRVNPAIAFTLILLAAMFGSGIVSASWGYSLGRQALTGIRQPETRPASASTGSRDTTQTSDFVLLKEEDILKNIKARIEGGLDTAE
;
A
#
# COMPACT_ATOMS: atom_id res chain seq x y z
N MET A 1 -3.35 37.30 39.59
CA MET A 1 -4.77 36.91 39.79
C MET A 1 -4.79 35.53 40.42
N ARG A 2 -5.41 35.36 41.60
CA ARG A 2 -5.61 34.03 42.21
C ARG A 2 -6.67 33.30 41.39
N VAL A 3 -6.27 32.28 40.63
CA VAL A 3 -7.21 31.42 39.91
C VAL A 3 -7.95 30.54 40.91
N ASN A 4 -9.29 30.54 40.82
CA ASN A 4 -10.12 29.68 41.64
C ASN A 4 -9.86 28.21 41.24
N PRO A 5 -9.52 27.31 42.18
CA PRO A 5 -9.27 25.90 41.88
C PRO A 5 -10.45 25.23 41.17
N ALA A 6 -11.69 25.65 41.44
CA ALA A 6 -12.86 25.13 40.74
C ALA A 6 -12.83 25.45 39.23
N ILE A 7 -12.42 26.67 38.86
CA ILE A 7 -12.32 27.12 37.46
C ILE A 7 -11.16 26.40 36.76
N ALA A 8 -10.06 26.15 37.46
CA ALA A 8 -8.96 25.37 36.90
C ALA A 8 -9.41 23.93 36.59
N PHE A 9 -10.16 23.31 37.50
CA PHE A 9 -10.64 21.94 37.32
C PHE A 9 -11.63 21.81 36.16
N THR A 10 -12.56 22.77 36.01
CA THR A 10 -13.52 22.74 34.89
C THR A 10 -12.85 22.94 33.54
N LEU A 11 -11.83 23.80 33.43
CA LEU A 11 -11.08 23.97 32.19
C LEU A 11 -10.28 22.72 31.81
N ILE A 12 -9.69 22.04 32.80
CA ILE A 12 -9.00 20.76 32.58
C ILE A 12 -9.97 19.68 32.09
N LEU A 13 -11.13 19.55 32.74
CA LEU A 13 -12.16 18.59 32.33
C LEU A 13 -12.68 18.89 30.92
N LEU A 14 -12.92 20.16 30.61
CA LEU A 14 -13.38 20.59 29.30
C LEU A 14 -12.35 20.24 28.22
N ALA A 15 -11.07 20.57 28.45
CA ALA A 15 -9.98 20.21 27.54
C ALA A 15 -9.85 18.69 27.36
N ALA A 16 -10.02 17.92 28.44
CA ALA A 16 -9.99 16.46 28.38
C ALA A 16 -11.15 15.87 27.55
N MET A 17 -12.36 16.43 27.62
CA MET A 17 -13.49 15.98 26.79
C MET A 17 -13.26 16.24 25.30
N PHE A 18 -12.72 17.41 24.95
CA PHE A 18 -12.36 17.69 23.56
C PHE A 18 -11.22 16.78 23.07
N GLY A 19 -10.20 16.58 23.90
CA GLY A 19 -9.08 15.69 23.58
C GLY A 19 -9.53 14.25 23.35
N SER A 20 -10.37 13.70 24.23
CA SER A 20 -10.85 12.31 24.07
C SER A 20 -11.75 12.13 22.85
N GLY A 21 -12.57 13.14 22.52
CA GLY A 21 -13.41 13.12 21.32
C GLY A 21 -12.59 13.01 20.03
N ILE A 22 -11.51 13.78 19.90
CA ILE A 22 -10.64 13.75 18.71
C ILE A 22 -9.93 12.40 18.58
N VAL A 23 -9.37 11.88 19.67
CA VAL A 23 -8.67 10.58 19.66
C VAL A 23 -9.64 9.46 19.29
N SER A 24 -10.83 9.45 19.90
CA SER A 24 -11.88 8.46 19.60
C SER A 24 -12.34 8.54 18.14
N ALA A 25 -12.57 9.74 17.61
CA ALA A 25 -12.96 9.93 16.22
C ALA A 25 -11.87 9.46 15.23
N SER A 26 -10.60 9.72 15.53
CA SER A 26 -9.49 9.30 14.67
C SER A 26 -9.39 7.78 14.55
N TRP A 27 -9.52 7.07 15.67
CA TRP A 27 -9.50 5.60 15.69
C TRP A 27 -10.77 5.02 15.06
N GLY A 28 -11.95 5.56 15.39
CA GLY A 28 -13.23 5.15 14.80
C GLY A 28 -13.26 5.35 13.29
N TYR A 29 -12.71 6.45 12.78
CA TYR A 29 -12.60 6.70 11.34
C TYR A 29 -11.66 5.70 10.65
N SER A 30 -10.51 5.41 11.26
CA SER A 30 -9.57 4.42 10.70
C SER A 30 -10.19 3.03 10.61
N LEU A 31 -10.90 2.61 11.66
CA LEU A 31 -11.58 1.32 11.73
C LEU A 31 -12.76 1.25 10.76
N GLY A 32 -13.57 2.33 10.68
CA GLY A 32 -14.66 2.43 9.71
C GLY A 32 -14.16 2.38 8.26
N ARG A 33 -13.07 3.09 7.96
CA ARG A 33 -12.45 3.06 6.63
C ARG A 33 -11.92 1.67 6.27
N GLN A 34 -11.33 0.97 7.23
CA GLN A 34 -10.88 -0.42 7.04
C GLN A 34 -12.06 -1.37 6.78
N ALA A 35 -13.16 -1.22 7.52
CA ALA A 35 -14.36 -2.03 7.34
C ALA A 35 -14.97 -1.84 5.93
N LEU A 36 -15.01 -0.61 5.41
CA LEU A 36 -15.50 -0.35 4.04
C LEU A 36 -14.54 -0.84 2.95
N THR A 37 -13.24 -0.92 3.22
CA THR A 37 -12.28 -1.48 2.25
C THR A 37 -12.34 -3.00 2.14
N GLY A 38 -12.88 -3.71 3.14
CA GLY A 38 -13.10 -5.17 3.06
C GLY A 38 -14.23 -5.59 2.10
N ILE A 39 -15.08 -4.64 1.70
CA ILE A 39 -16.20 -4.85 0.75
C ILE A 39 -15.88 -4.24 -0.63
N ARG A 40 -14.66 -3.72 -0.86
CA ARG A 40 -14.21 -3.50 -2.23
C ARG A 40 -13.73 -4.81 -2.79
N GLN A 41 -14.45 -5.29 -3.80
CA GLN A 41 -14.02 -6.40 -4.63
C GLN A 41 -12.54 -6.16 -5.03
N PRO A 42 -11.69 -7.19 -4.98
CA PRO A 42 -10.34 -7.08 -5.48
C PRO A 42 -10.44 -6.68 -6.95
N GLU A 43 -10.08 -5.45 -7.27
CA GLU A 43 -9.77 -5.06 -8.64
C GLU A 43 -8.58 -5.94 -9.04
N THR A 44 -8.88 -7.03 -9.75
CA THR A 44 -7.92 -7.97 -10.33
C THR A 44 -7.25 -7.31 -11.53
N ARG A 45 -6.60 -6.16 -11.30
CA ARG A 45 -5.62 -5.62 -12.23
C ARG A 45 -4.25 -5.79 -11.58
N PRO A 46 -3.39 -6.72 -12.07
CA PRO A 46 -2.04 -6.96 -11.53
C PRO A 46 -1.05 -5.78 -11.60
N ALA A 47 -1.50 -4.53 -11.73
CA ALA A 47 -0.64 -3.38 -12.03
C ALA A 47 -0.62 -2.27 -10.96
N SER A 48 -1.42 -2.33 -9.89
CA SER A 48 -1.52 -1.18 -8.97
C SER A 48 -1.55 -1.52 -7.47
N ALA A 49 -1.05 -2.68 -7.06
CA ALA A 49 -0.94 -3.05 -5.64
C ALA A 49 0.42 -2.70 -4.99
N SER A 50 1.26 -1.87 -5.61
CA SER A 50 2.61 -1.56 -5.09
C SER A 50 2.76 -0.18 -4.43
N THR A 51 1.70 0.59 -4.20
CA THR A 51 1.81 1.85 -3.43
C THR A 51 1.72 1.59 -1.93
N GLY A 52 2.63 0.76 -1.42
CA GLY A 52 2.93 0.60 0.00
C GLY A 52 4.43 0.81 0.19
N SER A 53 4.79 1.90 0.88
CA SER A 53 6.14 2.28 1.27
C SER A 53 7.14 2.52 0.13
N ARG A 54 7.28 3.80 -0.25
CA ARG A 54 8.51 4.30 -0.87
C ARG A 54 9.61 4.21 0.18
N ASP A 55 10.29 3.07 0.22
CA ASP A 55 11.65 3.00 0.73
C ASP A 55 12.59 2.82 -0.47
N THR A 56 13.29 3.90 -0.75
CA THR A 56 14.62 3.99 -1.38
C THR A 56 15.24 2.69 -1.91
N THR A 57 15.43 2.69 -3.25
CA THR A 57 16.49 2.00 -3.97
C THR A 57 16.39 0.47 -4.09
N GLN A 58 15.60 -0.01 -5.07
CA GLN A 58 16.09 -1.04 -5.99
C GLN A 58 15.55 -0.73 -7.39
N THR A 59 16.40 -0.12 -8.20
CA THR A 59 16.30 -0.16 -9.66
C THR A 59 16.46 -1.63 -10.05
N SER A 60 15.37 -2.40 -10.02
CA SER A 60 15.33 -3.69 -10.71
C SER A 60 15.52 -3.37 -12.18
N ASP A 61 16.75 -3.59 -12.64
CA ASP A 61 17.24 -3.40 -13.99
C ASP A 61 16.18 -3.87 -15.00
N PHE A 62 15.52 -2.91 -15.66
CA PHE A 62 14.58 -3.21 -16.72
C PHE A 62 15.42 -3.61 -17.93
N VAL A 63 15.75 -4.90 -18.03
CA VAL A 63 16.51 -5.44 -19.15
C VAL A 63 15.59 -5.41 -20.38
N LEU A 64 15.77 -4.40 -21.24
CA LEU A 64 15.17 -4.39 -22.57
C LEU A 64 15.79 -5.50 -23.41
N LEU A 65 15.10 -6.63 -23.51
CA LEU A 65 15.45 -7.71 -24.41
C LEU A 65 15.11 -7.30 -25.84
N LYS A 66 16.08 -7.41 -26.75
CA LYS A 66 15.85 -7.17 -28.18
C LYS A 66 15.06 -8.35 -28.76
N GLU A 67 13.97 -8.03 -29.44
CA GLU A 67 13.08 -9.05 -30.03
C GLU A 67 13.80 -9.96 -31.04
N GLU A 68 14.80 -9.42 -31.74
CA GLU A 68 15.67 -10.17 -32.66
C GLU A 68 16.36 -11.37 -31.99
N ASP A 69 16.83 -11.20 -30.75
CA ASP A 69 17.51 -12.24 -29.98
C ASP A 69 16.53 -13.33 -29.50
N ILE A 70 15.29 -12.95 -29.23
CA ILE A 70 14.20 -13.86 -28.87
C ILE A 70 13.83 -14.72 -30.08
N LEU A 71 13.64 -14.10 -31.25
CA LEU A 71 13.30 -14.81 -32.49
C LEU A 71 14.40 -15.79 -32.91
N LYS A 72 15.68 -15.41 -32.73
CA LYS A 72 16.82 -16.31 -33.00
C LYS A 72 16.84 -17.52 -32.05
N ASN A 73 16.54 -17.32 -30.77
CA ASN A 73 16.45 -18.41 -29.78
C ASN A 73 15.28 -19.36 -30.07
N ILE A 74 14.12 -18.81 -30.45
CA ILE A 74 12.96 -19.61 -30.82
C ILE A 74 13.25 -20.44 -32.07
N LYS A 75 13.86 -19.83 -33.09
CA LYS A 75 14.23 -20.54 -34.32
C LYS A 75 15.24 -21.65 -34.06
N ALA A 76 16.27 -21.39 -33.27
CA ALA A 76 17.24 -22.41 -32.86
C ALA A 76 16.60 -23.56 -32.05
N ARG A 77 15.60 -23.28 -31.21
CA ARG A 77 14.82 -24.31 -30.50
C ARG A 77 13.91 -25.11 -31.43
N ILE A 78 13.33 -24.50 -32.45
CA ILE A 78 12.48 -25.19 -33.43
C ILE A 78 13.35 -26.08 -34.32
N GLU A 79 14.51 -25.58 -34.77
CA GLU A 79 15.45 -26.33 -35.62
C GLU A 79 16.18 -27.42 -34.82
N GLY A 80 16.59 -27.16 -33.57
CA GLY A 80 17.27 -28.15 -32.72
C GLY A 80 16.33 -29.10 -31.96
N GLY A 81 15.03 -28.80 -31.88
CA GLY A 81 14.00 -29.66 -31.29
C GLY A 81 13.43 -30.70 -32.25
N LEU A 82 13.91 -30.72 -33.49
CA LEU A 82 13.57 -31.70 -34.53
C LEU A 82 14.58 -32.87 -34.62
N ASP A 83 15.65 -32.87 -33.80
CA ASP A 83 16.73 -33.87 -33.85
C ASP A 83 16.78 -34.78 -32.61
N THR A 84 15.71 -34.82 -31.81
CA THR A 84 15.55 -35.82 -30.73
C THR A 84 14.19 -36.49 -30.84
N ALA A 85 14.02 -37.23 -31.93
CA ALA A 85 13.02 -38.27 -32.08
C ALA A 85 13.59 -39.36 -33.01
N GLU A 86 14.64 -40.04 -32.54
CA GLU A 86 15.00 -41.40 -32.95
C GLU A 86 14.79 -42.35 -31.77
#